data_AF-A0A7V9P7V8-F1
#
_entry.id   AF-A0A7V9P7V8-F1
#
_cell.length_a   1.000
_cell.length_b   1.000
_cell.length_c   1.000
_cell.angle_alpha   90.00
_cell.angle_beta   90.00
_cell.angle_gamma   90.00
#
_symmetry.space_group_name_H-M   'P 1'
#
loop_
_entity.id
_entity.type
_entity.pdbx_description
1 polymer ?
#
loop_
_entity_poly.entity_id
_entity_poly.type
_entity_poly.pdbx_seq_one_letter_code
_entity_poly.pdbx_strand_id
1 'polypeptide(L)'
;MTVENKKSLISQFRKLTGADTVNLSVNVSTDIREDFNLLVAQEKDLTYAQKQELTKSINEANERIDKAAKSFLSDQKTMTKLAEEVIFQIYDKTFTENELRELIAFYQTPTGQKAAAFLPTLSKQVEKAFGDAAIAQLRAIVSPKIEAEQVQFQQKLKDLKNKKQPSGQINV
;
A
#
# COMPACT_ATOMS: atom_id res chain seq x y z
N MET A 1 -33.45 10.53 -23.54
CA MET A 1 -33.34 9.64 -22.35
C MET A 1 -32.33 10.32 -21.42
N THR A 2 -32.73 10.63 -20.18
CA THR A 2 -32.13 11.69 -19.36
C THR A 2 -31.04 11.20 -18.41
N VAL A 3 -30.06 12.07 -18.13
CA VAL A 3 -28.91 11.89 -17.20
C VAL A 3 -29.32 11.39 -15.80
N GLU A 4 -30.55 11.68 -15.35
CA GLU A 4 -31.11 11.15 -14.10
C GLU A 4 -31.20 9.61 -14.06
N ASN A 5 -31.42 8.97 -15.21
CA ASN A 5 -31.51 7.52 -15.30
C ASN A 5 -30.16 6.85 -15.01
N LYS A 6 -29.08 7.38 -15.58
CA LYS A 6 -27.74 6.81 -15.45
C LYS A 6 -27.16 6.95 -14.04
N LYS A 7 -27.38 8.09 -13.37
CA LYS A 7 -26.99 8.28 -11.96
C LYS A 7 -27.58 7.20 -11.04
N SER A 8 -28.86 6.89 -11.25
CA SER A 8 -29.56 5.85 -10.47
C SER A 8 -28.96 4.46 -10.71
N LEU A 9 -28.70 4.11 -11.98
CA LEU A 9 -28.04 2.85 -12.35
C LEU A 9 -26.66 2.72 -11.70
N ILE A 10 -25.84 3.76 -11.74
CA ILE A 10 -24.51 3.77 -11.11
C ILE A 10 -24.62 3.53 -9.60
N SER A 11 -25.57 4.19 -8.94
CA SER A 11 -25.81 4.00 -7.50
C SER A 11 -26.23 2.56 -7.18
N GLN A 12 -27.13 1.99 -7.98
CA GLN A 12 -27.55 0.60 -7.80
C GLN A 12 -26.41 -0.40 -8.02
N PHE A 13 -25.66 -0.22 -9.11
CA PHE A 13 -24.52 -1.08 -9.43
C PHE A 13 -23.49 -1.08 -8.29
N ARG A 14 -23.11 0.09 -7.79
CA ARG A 14 -22.15 0.23 -6.68
C ARG A 14 -22.58 -0.50 -5.41
N LYS A 15 -23.86 -0.43 -5.07
CA LYS A 15 -24.42 -1.14 -3.92
C LYS A 15 -24.32 -2.66 -4.09
N LEU A 16 -24.55 -3.17 -5.30
CA LEU A 16 -24.44 -4.60 -5.60
C LEU A 16 -22.99 -5.11 -5.56
N THR A 17 -22.01 -4.26 -5.90
CA THR A 17 -20.60 -4.65 -5.96
C THR A 17 -19.79 -4.31 -4.71
N GLY A 18 -20.35 -3.57 -3.75
CA GLY A 18 -19.62 -3.05 -2.59
C GLY A 18 -18.63 -1.92 -2.93
N ALA A 19 -18.83 -1.25 -4.08
CA ALA A 19 -18.04 -0.10 -4.51
C ALA A 19 -18.64 1.24 -4.01
N ASP A 20 -19.27 1.20 -2.83
CA ASP A 20 -19.97 2.32 -2.21
C ASP A 20 -19.05 3.21 -1.37
N THR A 21 -17.84 2.74 -1.03
CA THR A 21 -16.90 3.45 -0.17
C THR A 21 -15.74 4.10 -0.93
N VAL A 22 -15.41 5.33 -0.55
CA VAL A 22 -14.16 6.00 -0.93
C VAL A 22 -13.36 6.19 0.35
N ASN A 23 -12.20 5.56 0.44
CA ASN A 23 -11.30 5.76 1.57
C ASN A 23 -10.25 6.81 1.18
N LEU A 24 -10.25 7.94 1.90
CA LEU A 24 -9.28 9.01 1.70
C LEU A 24 -8.31 9.02 2.89
N SER A 25 -7.06 8.66 2.65
CA SER A 25 -5.96 8.86 3.59
C SER A 25 -5.02 9.94 3.06
N VAL A 26 -5.04 11.13 3.67
CA VAL A 26 -4.14 12.24 3.32
C VAL A 26 -3.42 12.71 4.58
N ASN A 27 -2.10 12.89 4.48
CA ASN A 27 -1.27 13.42 5.56
C ASN A 27 -0.77 14.83 5.20
N VAL A 28 -1.70 15.80 5.18
CA VAL A 28 -1.47 17.17 4.70
C VAL A 28 -0.35 17.90 5.46
N SER A 29 -0.14 17.59 6.74
CA SER A 29 0.84 18.28 7.60
C SER A 29 2.29 18.04 7.18
N THR A 30 2.56 16.83 6.71
CA THR A 30 3.93 16.37 6.49
C THR A 30 4.46 16.97 5.19
N ASP A 31 3.67 16.86 4.13
CA ASP A 31 4.00 17.37 2.79
C ASP A 31 4.27 18.89 2.82
N ILE A 32 3.41 19.65 3.49
CA ILE A 32 3.51 21.12 3.53
C ILE A 32 4.69 21.60 4.38
N ARG A 33 5.01 20.88 5.47
CA ARG A 33 6.18 21.20 6.29
C ARG A 33 7.48 21.01 5.49
N GLU A 34 7.56 19.95 4.69
CA GLU A 34 8.71 19.70 3.83
C GLU A 34 8.88 20.79 2.78
N ASP A 35 7.79 21.21 2.11
CA ASP A 35 7.80 22.30 1.13
C ASP A 35 8.33 23.61 1.72
N PHE A 36 7.85 24.01 2.90
CA PHE A 36 8.32 25.23 3.56
C PHE A 36 9.78 25.12 4.02
N ASN A 37 10.21 23.95 4.48
CA ASN A 37 11.60 23.73 4.88
C ASN A 37 12.56 23.81 3.67
N LEU A 38 12.13 23.33 2.50
CA LEU A 38 12.90 23.45 1.26
C LEU A 38 13.10 24.92 0.86
N LEU A 39 12.06 25.76 0.99
CA LEU A 39 12.17 27.19 0.71
C LEU A 39 13.20 27.87 1.63
N VAL A 40 13.18 27.58 2.94
CA VAL A 40 14.16 28.16 3.89
C VAL A 40 15.57 27.64 3.65
N ALA A 41 15.72 26.38 3.24
CA ALA A 41 17.02 25.78 2.95
C ALA A 41 17.70 26.40 1.71
N GLN A 42 16.93 26.93 0.76
CA GLN A 42 17.43 27.57 -0.46
C GLN A 42 17.97 28.99 -0.22
N GLU A 43 17.62 29.61 0.89
CA GLU A 43 18.03 30.96 1.23
C GLU A 43 19.43 31.00 1.88
N LYS A 44 20.40 31.53 1.12
CA LYS A 44 21.82 31.60 1.51
C LYS A 44 22.14 32.79 2.40
N ASP A 45 21.33 33.84 2.35
CA ASP A 45 21.63 35.13 2.97
C ASP A 45 21.00 35.30 4.36
N LEU A 46 20.30 34.29 4.87
CA LEU A 46 19.68 34.32 6.18
C LEU A 46 20.68 33.99 7.30
N THR A 47 20.71 34.85 8.31
CA THR A 47 21.39 34.58 9.58
C THR A 47 20.69 33.47 10.37
N TYR A 48 21.38 32.91 11.35
CA TYR A 48 20.83 31.87 12.23
C TYR A 48 19.53 32.31 12.93
N ALA A 49 19.49 33.54 13.47
CA ALA A 49 18.32 34.08 14.15
C ALA A 49 17.11 34.23 13.21
N GLN A 50 17.34 34.66 11.97
CA GLN A 50 16.28 34.75 10.96
C GLN A 50 15.75 33.37 10.55
N LYS A 51 16.63 32.37 10.41
CA LYS A 51 16.20 30.97 10.14
C LYS A 51 15.36 30.40 11.28
N GLN A 52 15.70 30.74 12.54
CA GLN A 52 14.93 30.31 13.71
C GLN A 52 13.53 30.94 13.74
N GLU A 53 13.41 32.24 13.45
CA GLU A 53 12.12 32.93 13.38
C GLU A 53 11.24 32.40 12.22
N LEU A 54 11.85 32.11 11.07
CA LEU A 54 11.16 31.45 9.96
C LEU A 54 10.68 30.06 10.33
N THR A 55 11.50 29.27 11.01
CA THR A 55 11.10 27.92 11.49
C THR A 55 9.88 27.99 12.41
N LYS A 56 9.84 28.98 13.32
CA LYS A 56 8.68 29.22 14.18
C LYS A 56 7.44 29.58 13.35
N SER A 57 7.59 30.49 12.39
CA SER A 57 6.51 30.90 11.48
C SER A 57 5.97 29.74 10.66
N ILE A 58 6.83 28.83 10.22
CA ILE A 58 6.47 27.59 9.50
C ILE A 58 5.65 26.67 10.40
N ASN A 59 6.01 26.52 11.67
CA ASN A 59 5.24 25.70 12.61
C ASN A 59 3.84 26.28 12.84
N GLU A 60 3.72 27.59 13.04
CA GLU A 60 2.41 28.25 13.19
C GLU A 60 1.57 28.15 11.90
N ALA A 61 2.20 28.25 10.72
CA ALA A 61 1.54 28.04 9.44
C ALA A 61 1.03 26.61 9.30
N ASN A 62 1.85 25.62 9.64
CA ASN A 62 1.47 24.20 9.63
C ASN A 62 0.27 23.94 10.55
N GLU A 63 0.22 24.51 11.75
CA GLU A 63 -0.93 24.36 12.65
C GLU A 63 -2.23 24.92 12.06
N ARG A 64 -2.16 26.09 11.42
CA ARG A 64 -3.32 26.70 10.74
C ARG A 64 -3.80 25.83 9.58
N ILE A 65 -2.87 25.33 8.78
CA ILE A 65 -3.18 24.48 7.63
C ILE A 65 -3.73 23.13 8.08
N ASP A 66 -3.14 22.50 9.09
CA ASP A 66 -3.66 21.26 9.68
C ASP A 66 -5.08 21.43 10.18
N LYS A 67 -5.37 22.55 10.83
CA LYS A 67 -6.73 22.86 11.29
C LYS A 67 -7.69 23.01 10.10
N ALA A 68 -7.29 23.73 9.06
CA ALA A 68 -8.09 23.90 7.85
C ALA A 68 -8.34 22.57 7.12
N ALA A 69 -7.30 21.75 6.95
CA ALA A 69 -7.37 20.43 6.35
C ALA A 69 -8.29 19.50 7.15
N LYS A 70 -8.11 19.42 8.47
CA LYS A 70 -9.00 18.65 9.35
C LYS A 70 -10.44 19.12 9.25
N SER A 71 -10.67 20.44 9.26
CA SER A 71 -12.01 21.01 9.12
C SER A 71 -12.66 20.60 7.81
N PHE A 72 -11.95 20.71 6.69
CA PHE A 72 -12.43 20.30 5.37
C PHE A 72 -12.72 18.79 5.31
N LEU A 73 -11.77 17.96 5.74
CA LEU A 73 -11.92 16.49 5.73
C LEU A 73 -13.02 16.01 6.68
N SER A 74 -13.31 16.75 7.75
CA SER A 74 -14.40 16.45 8.69
C SER A 74 -15.77 16.92 8.21
N ASP A 75 -15.85 17.76 7.18
CA ASP A 75 -17.12 18.15 6.58
C ASP A 75 -17.67 16.98 5.74
N GLN A 76 -18.42 16.11 6.43
CA GLN A 76 -19.01 14.92 5.84
C GLN A 76 -19.87 15.25 4.61
N LYS A 77 -20.58 16.38 4.60
CA LYS A 77 -21.47 16.75 3.50
C LYS A 77 -20.66 17.10 2.25
N THR A 78 -19.63 17.93 2.41
CA THR A 78 -18.73 18.29 1.32
C THR A 78 -17.99 17.06 0.79
N MET A 79 -17.46 16.22 1.68
CA MET A 79 -16.73 15.02 1.29
C MET A 79 -17.62 13.99 0.59
N THR A 80 -18.87 13.80 1.05
CA THR A 80 -19.83 12.90 0.40
C THR A 80 -20.15 13.38 -1.01
N LYS A 81 -20.43 14.68 -1.18
CA LYS A 81 -20.73 15.25 -2.49
C LYS A 81 -19.54 15.13 -3.45
N LEU A 82 -18.33 15.42 -2.98
CA LEU A 82 -17.11 15.28 -3.78
C LEU A 82 -16.90 13.83 -4.23
N ALA A 83 -17.04 12.88 -3.31
CA ALA A 83 -16.93 11.46 -3.63
C ALA A 83 -17.98 11.03 -4.66
N GLU A 84 -19.24 11.43 -4.49
CA GLU A 84 -20.31 11.13 -5.45
C GLU A 84 -20.04 11.70 -6.84
N GLU A 85 -19.55 12.94 -6.94
CA GLU A 85 -19.21 13.58 -8.21
C GLU A 85 -18.07 12.85 -8.93
N VAL A 86 -16.96 12.56 -8.23
CA VAL A 86 -15.81 11.84 -8.80
C VAL A 86 -16.22 10.45 -9.27
N ILE A 87 -16.95 9.72 -8.44
CA ILE A 87 -17.42 8.38 -8.77
C ILE A 87 -18.33 8.43 -9.99
N PHE A 88 -19.32 9.33 -10.00
CA PHE A 88 -20.24 9.45 -11.13
C PHE A 88 -19.48 9.74 -12.43
N GLN A 89 -18.50 10.64 -12.42
CA GLN A 89 -17.69 10.95 -13.60
C GLN A 89 -16.94 9.72 -14.13
N ILE A 90 -16.39 8.87 -13.25
CA ILE A 90 -15.67 7.66 -13.66
C ILE A 90 -16.63 6.69 -14.35
N TYR A 91 -17.76 6.38 -13.72
CA TYR A 91 -18.73 5.45 -14.28
C TYR A 91 -19.39 5.99 -15.55
N ASP A 92 -19.71 7.28 -15.58
CA ASP A 92 -20.35 7.91 -16.74
C ASP A 92 -19.47 7.85 -17.99
N LYS A 93 -18.15 8.04 -17.82
CA LYS A 93 -17.15 7.91 -18.90
C LYS A 93 -16.89 6.47 -19.33
N THR A 94 -17.07 5.50 -18.42
CA THR A 94 -16.64 4.12 -18.64
C THR A 94 -17.75 3.24 -19.19
N PHE A 95 -19.00 3.45 -18.76
CA PHE A 95 -20.12 2.58 -19.11
C PHE A 95 -21.27 3.36 -19.73
N THR A 96 -21.95 2.74 -20.67
CA THR A 96 -23.26 3.16 -21.18
C THR A 96 -24.38 2.77 -20.21
N GLU A 97 -25.58 3.31 -20.40
CA GLU A 97 -26.75 2.91 -19.60
C GLU A 97 -27.12 1.43 -19.77
N ASN A 98 -26.96 0.89 -20.99
CA ASN A 98 -27.30 -0.51 -21.27
C ASN A 98 -26.31 -1.46 -20.59
N GLU A 99 -25.01 -1.19 -20.66
CA GLU A 99 -23.99 -1.99 -19.96
C GLU A 99 -24.22 -1.97 -18.45
N LEU A 100 -24.58 -0.82 -17.88
CA LEU A 100 -24.93 -0.74 -16.45
C LEU A 100 -26.14 -1.62 -16.12
N ARG A 101 -27.19 -1.64 -16.95
CA ARG A 101 -28.37 -2.50 -16.74
C ARG A 101 -28.01 -3.98 -16.82
N GLU A 102 -27.19 -4.37 -17.80
CA GLU A 102 -26.73 -5.74 -17.96
C GLU A 102 -25.87 -6.20 -16.78
N LEU A 103 -24.94 -5.36 -16.34
CA LEU A 103 -24.13 -5.61 -15.15
C LEU A 103 -25.01 -5.73 -13.89
N ILE A 104 -25.96 -4.83 -13.69
CA ILE A 104 -26.91 -4.91 -12.57
C ILE A 104 -27.67 -6.24 -12.60
N ALA A 105 -28.21 -6.64 -13.76
CA ALA A 105 -28.93 -7.90 -13.90
C ALA A 105 -28.04 -9.10 -13.56
N PHE A 106 -26.78 -9.10 -14.01
CA PHE A 106 -25.82 -10.14 -13.65
C PHE A 106 -25.53 -10.18 -12.15
N TYR A 107 -25.21 -9.05 -11.52
CA TYR A 107 -24.87 -8.98 -10.10
C TYR A 107 -26.06 -9.22 -9.16
N GLN A 108 -27.29 -9.18 -9.66
CA GLN A 108 -28.48 -9.63 -8.93
C GLN A 108 -28.59 -11.17 -8.84
N THR A 109 -27.90 -11.92 -9.71
CA THR A 109 -27.90 -13.39 -9.65
C THR A 109 -27.06 -13.92 -8.48
N PRO A 110 -27.31 -15.16 -7.99
CA PRO A 110 -26.46 -15.78 -6.95
C PRO A 110 -24.98 -15.85 -7.34
N THR A 111 -24.68 -16.17 -8.61
CA THR A 111 -23.30 -16.20 -9.11
C THR A 111 -22.68 -14.81 -9.16
N GLY A 112 -23.44 -13.80 -9.57
CA GLY A 112 -22.99 -12.41 -9.59
C GLY A 112 -22.67 -11.88 -8.18
N GLN A 113 -23.54 -12.15 -7.21
CA GLN A 113 -23.28 -11.81 -5.80
C GLN A 113 -22.02 -12.51 -5.27
N LYS A 114 -21.82 -13.79 -5.61
CA LYS A 114 -20.58 -14.50 -5.28
C LYS A 114 -19.37 -13.84 -5.94
N ALA A 115 -19.47 -13.42 -7.19
CA ALA A 115 -18.39 -12.73 -7.90
C ALA A 115 -18.05 -11.38 -7.25
N ALA A 116 -19.06 -10.58 -6.87
CA ALA A 116 -18.86 -9.31 -6.16
C ALA A 116 -18.08 -9.48 -4.85
N ALA A 117 -18.37 -10.53 -4.09
CA ALA A 117 -17.66 -10.82 -2.85
C ALA A 117 -16.27 -11.43 -3.06
N PHE A 118 -16.13 -12.34 -4.02
CA PHE A 118 -14.92 -13.16 -4.18
C PHE A 118 -13.83 -12.44 -4.97
N LEU A 119 -14.16 -11.82 -6.11
CA LEU A 119 -13.17 -11.29 -7.06
C LEU A 119 -12.23 -10.23 -6.45
N PRO A 120 -12.69 -9.27 -5.62
CA PRO A 120 -11.80 -8.28 -5.00
C PRO A 120 -10.73 -8.90 -4.10
N THR A 121 -10.96 -10.12 -3.62
CA THR A 121 -10.04 -10.83 -2.70
C THR A 121 -9.16 -11.85 -3.42
N LEU A 122 -9.49 -12.21 -4.66
CA LEU A 122 -8.87 -13.33 -5.39
C LEU A 122 -7.37 -13.13 -5.55
N SER A 123 -6.92 -11.95 -6.00
CA SER A 123 -5.49 -11.70 -6.22
C SER A 123 -4.67 -11.90 -4.95
N LYS A 124 -5.13 -11.36 -3.80
CA LYS A 124 -4.47 -11.54 -2.50
C LYS A 124 -4.42 -13.01 -2.06
N GLN A 125 -5.49 -13.77 -2.32
CA GLN A 125 -5.51 -15.20 -2.03
C GLN A 125 -4.51 -15.97 -2.89
N VAL A 126 -4.44 -15.65 -4.19
CA VAL A 126 -3.49 -16.27 -5.13
C VAL A 126 -2.06 -15.96 -4.74
N GLU A 127 -1.75 -14.69 -4.46
CA GLU A 127 -0.41 -14.27 -4.00
C GLU A 127 0.03 -15.03 -2.75
N LYS A 128 -0.87 -15.15 -1.75
CA LYS A 128 -0.58 -15.90 -0.53
C LYS A 128 -0.31 -17.38 -0.84
N ALA A 129 -1.20 -18.03 -1.58
CA ALA A 129 -1.08 -19.45 -1.87
C ALA A 129 0.20 -19.76 -2.68
N PHE A 130 0.53 -18.89 -3.64
CA PHE A 130 1.76 -18.99 -4.41
C PHE A 130 3.00 -18.80 -3.52
N GLY A 131 3.01 -17.79 -2.64
CA GLY A 131 4.11 -17.57 -1.70
C GLY A 131 4.37 -18.78 -0.80
N ASP A 132 3.30 -19.38 -0.25
CA ASP A 132 3.39 -20.59 0.57
C ASP A 132 3.99 -21.77 -0.23
N ALA A 133 3.53 -21.96 -1.48
CA ALA A 133 4.05 -23.01 -2.36
C ALA A 133 5.52 -22.77 -2.76
N ALA A 134 5.89 -21.53 -3.05
CA ALA A 134 7.25 -21.15 -3.43
C ALA A 134 8.25 -21.40 -2.28
N ILE A 135 7.88 -21.04 -1.04
CA ILE A 135 8.70 -21.31 0.15
C ILE A 135 8.89 -22.82 0.35
N ALA A 136 7.84 -23.62 0.16
CA ALA A 136 7.91 -25.06 0.28
C ALA A 136 8.88 -25.67 -0.75
N GLN A 137 8.78 -25.26 -2.02
CA GLN A 137 9.70 -25.71 -3.07
C GLN A 137 11.13 -25.25 -2.83
N LEU A 138 11.33 -24.00 -2.40
CA LEU A 138 12.64 -23.48 -2.06
C LEU A 138 13.29 -24.31 -0.95
N ARG A 139 12.55 -24.62 0.11
CA ARG A 139 13.04 -25.47 1.21
C ARG A 139 13.45 -26.86 0.70
N ALA A 140 12.65 -27.48 -0.15
CA ALA A 140 12.95 -28.80 -0.72
C ALA A 140 14.26 -28.82 -1.51
N ILE A 141 14.60 -27.73 -2.20
CA ILE A 141 15.84 -27.61 -2.99
C ILE A 141 17.04 -27.22 -2.13
N VAL A 142 16.85 -26.31 -1.17
CA VAL A 142 17.93 -25.67 -0.42
C VAL A 142 18.33 -26.49 0.81
N SER A 143 17.40 -27.11 1.54
CA SER A 143 17.70 -27.87 2.76
C SER A 143 18.76 -28.97 2.54
N PRO A 144 18.69 -29.82 1.51
CA PRO A 144 19.72 -30.83 1.27
C PRO A 144 21.10 -30.22 0.96
N LYS A 145 21.12 -29.07 0.28
CA LYS A 145 22.36 -28.35 -0.03
C LYS A 145 22.99 -27.77 1.24
N ILE A 146 22.18 -27.18 2.12
CA ILE A 146 22.65 -26.69 3.43
C ILE A 146 23.26 -27.84 4.24
N GLU A 147 22.59 -28.99 4.30
CA GLU A 147 23.09 -30.18 5.02
C GLU A 147 24.43 -30.66 4.44
N ALA A 148 24.54 -30.74 3.11
CA ALA A 148 25.78 -31.12 2.45
C ALA A 148 26.93 -30.15 2.77
N GLU A 149 26.70 -28.84 2.72
CA GLU A 149 27.70 -27.82 3.07
C GLU A 149 28.09 -27.88 4.55
N GLN A 150 27.15 -28.15 5.46
CA GLN A 150 27.43 -28.33 6.89
C GLN A 150 28.36 -29.53 7.14
N VAL A 151 28.11 -30.67 6.49
CA VAL A 151 28.98 -31.84 6.58
C VAL A 151 30.38 -31.53 6.06
N GLN A 152 30.49 -30.89 4.90
CA GLN A 152 31.79 -30.51 4.34
C GLN A 152 32.55 -29.54 5.25
N PHE A 153 31.85 -28.58 5.85
CA PHE A 153 32.43 -27.62 6.78
C PHE A 153 32.94 -28.32 8.05
N GLN A 154 32.15 -29.22 8.64
CA GLN A 154 32.58 -30.01 9.81
C GLN A 154 33.81 -30.87 9.50
N GLN A 155 33.88 -31.46 8.30
CA GLN A 155 35.05 -32.23 7.89
C GLN A 155 36.30 -31.34 7.79
N LYS A 156 36.20 -30.19 7.11
CA LYS A 156 37.30 -29.22 7.04
C LYS A 156 37.77 -28.77 8.43
N LEU A 157 36.85 -28.56 9.37
CA LEU A 157 37.20 -28.23 10.76
C LEU A 157 37.97 -29.37 11.46
N LYS A 158 37.57 -30.63 11.28
CA LYS A 158 38.30 -31.79 11.83
C LYS A 158 39.71 -31.89 11.23
N ASP A 159 39.83 -31.75 9.92
CA ASP A 159 41.13 -31.83 9.23
C ASP A 159 42.08 -30.72 9.69
N LEU A 160 41.58 -29.49 9.91
CA LEU A 160 42.35 -28.37 10.44
C LEU A 160 42.80 -28.60 11.90
N LYS A 161 41.96 -29.22 12.73
CA LYS A 161 42.32 -29.56 14.11
C LYS A 161 43.35 -30.68 14.17
N ASN A 162 43.21 -31.71 13.34
CA ASN A 162 44.16 -32.83 13.28
C ASN A 162 45.53 -32.40 12.73
N LYS A 163 45.59 -31.47 11.78
CA LYS A 163 46.86 -30.87 11.32
C LYS A 163 47.57 -30.02 12.39
N LYS A 164 46.87 -29.59 13.46
CA LYS A 164 47.44 -28.82 14.57
C LYS A 164 47.85 -29.66 15.78
N GLN A 165 47.69 -30.99 15.76
CA GLN A 165 48.34 -31.89 16.72
C GLN A 165 49.63 -32.43 16.09
N PRO A 166 50.82 -31.88 16.44
CA PRO A 166 52.05 -32.55 16.10
C PRO A 166 52.10 -33.88 16.85
N SER A 167 52.38 -34.94 16.09
CA SER A 167 53.07 -36.14 16.57
C SER A 167 53.99 -35.80 17.74
N GLY A 168 53.76 -36.48 18.86
CA GLY A 168 54.52 -36.28 20.08
C GLY A 168 56.02 -36.42 19.88
N GLN A 169 56.72 -35.82 20.84
CA GLN A 169 57.87 -36.41 21.51
C GLN A 169 58.76 -37.33 20.65
N ILE A 170 59.91 -36.80 20.25
CA ILE A 170 61.14 -37.59 20.12
C ILE A 170 62.15 -36.86 21.03
N ASN A 171 62.39 -37.37 22.25
CA ASN A 171 63.67 -37.98 22.67
C ASN A 171 64.88 -37.20 22.11
N VAL A 172 65.74 -36.58 22.89
CA VAL A 172 66.58 -37.07 24.00
C VAL A 172 67.01 -35.86 24.85
#